data_AF-A0A0K8W4M8-F1
#
_entry.id   AF-A0A0K8W4M8-F1
#
_cell.length_a   1.000
_cell.length_b   1.000
_cell.length_c   1.000
_cell.angle_alpha   90.00
_cell.angle_beta   90.00
_cell.angle_gamma   90.00
#
_symmetry.space_group_name_H-M   'P 1'
#
loop_
_entity.id
_entity.type
_entity.pdbx_description
1 polymer ?
#
loop_
_entity_poly.entity_id
_entity_poly.type
_entity_poly.pdbx_seq_one_letter_code
_entity_poly.pdbx_strand_id
1 'polypeptide(L)'
;MAPKIDKELLPMKGHYFFFNAGTAPVMPFMPTLARQLGFSTVVIGTMYTILPIVGMLAKPLFGFIADRYQRHRTLFLIGEVLTAIAFFLIQFTPTIPQALPTMEFNCHGGASTLKYYSEIDKCIENNLESYYGDRVLTCQLYCQTDPEKIDFVCDNWLHNNSTTNNNNNKNVTCPDRNSPQLNLTTFLDMGKMEMPGDHLFFVIPHDRGQMNGENITLNCPYDKPLFNTSCHIECNDDYFQSELTQNTAISNADVWGMHQFWYFFIMLIVSWIGMAVVVSIGDAICFSILGDRHHLYGKQRLYGSIGFGVFSIIAGVLVDQMSHGSASKDYTVVFWMTLVIIGFDLVASTKLKHTQTHLSPNILKDVGKMFLSIRCVIFFLWCISIGLCTALVWNFLFMYLDELGEKLEGCQNSMKTLEGIAMGIQSFGGELPFFFLSGWILRKIGHINSMSLVLFAFGVRFILYSLLVDPWWVLPIEMLNGVTFGIFYATMASYASIVAPRGTEATMQGLVGAIFEGVGVSMGSLIAGNLFAAVSGSGTFLIFGIFAFIAFIVHVLVQWHLQRTGQGDADANGAVKYLTPNDAMHMLNDQEYSIVA
;
A
#
# COMPACT_ATOMS: atom_id res chain seq x y z
N MET A 1 5.69 -45.53 -8.65
CA MET A 1 6.44 -45.30 -7.40
C MET A 1 5.65 -44.28 -6.60
N ALA A 2 5.08 -44.65 -5.45
CA ALA A 2 4.30 -43.70 -4.65
C ALA A 2 5.23 -42.55 -4.17
N PRO A 3 4.83 -41.28 -4.28
CA PRO A 3 5.66 -40.17 -3.81
C PRO A 3 5.92 -40.33 -2.30
N LYS A 4 7.19 -40.56 -1.93
CA LYS A 4 7.62 -40.70 -0.54
C LYS A 4 7.67 -39.30 0.08
N ILE A 5 6.65 -38.96 0.87
CA ILE A 5 6.58 -37.65 1.54
C ILE A 5 7.68 -37.59 2.62
N ASP A 6 8.59 -36.62 2.49
CA ASP A 6 9.59 -36.35 3.53
C ASP A 6 8.89 -35.70 4.74
N LYS A 7 8.68 -36.49 5.79
CA LYS A 7 7.99 -36.06 7.02
C LYS A 7 8.80 -35.04 7.82
N GLU A 8 10.11 -34.91 7.59
CA GLU A 8 10.96 -33.95 8.32
C GLU A 8 10.81 -32.54 7.77
N LEU A 9 10.62 -32.41 6.46
CA LEU A 9 10.44 -31.12 5.78
C LEU A 9 8.98 -30.63 5.80
N LEU A 10 8.03 -31.51 6.11
CA LEU A 10 6.60 -31.20 6.10
C LEU A 10 6.23 -30.03 7.03
N PRO A 11 6.73 -29.94 8.29
CA PRO A 11 6.44 -28.78 9.15
C PRO A 11 6.99 -27.47 8.57
N MET A 12 8.16 -27.49 7.93
CA MET A 12 8.76 -26.29 7.32
C MET A 12 7.96 -25.83 6.10
N LYS A 13 7.48 -26.75 5.27
CA LYS A 13 6.55 -26.45 4.17
C LYS A 13 5.23 -25.88 4.68
N GLY A 14 4.70 -26.49 5.73
CA GLY A 14 3.51 -26.01 6.43
C GLY A 14 3.71 -24.58 6.92
N HIS A 15 4.87 -24.28 7.53
CA HIS A 15 5.18 -22.93 7.99
C HIS A 15 5.18 -21.91 6.85
N TYR A 16 5.96 -22.15 5.80
CA TYR A 16 5.99 -21.22 4.66
C TYR A 16 4.59 -21.03 4.07
N PHE A 17 3.80 -22.11 3.92
CA PHE A 17 2.44 -22.01 3.43
C PHE A 17 1.55 -21.16 4.36
N PHE A 18 1.40 -21.53 5.63
CA PHE A 18 0.46 -20.88 6.55
C PHE A 18 0.90 -19.47 6.93
N PHE A 19 2.19 -19.21 7.17
CA PHE A 19 2.64 -17.87 7.49
C PHE A 19 2.35 -16.89 6.34
N ASN A 20 2.71 -17.24 5.10
CA ASN A 20 2.47 -16.38 3.94
C ASN A 20 0.97 -16.31 3.59
N ALA A 21 0.22 -17.41 3.78
CA ALA A 21 -1.24 -17.40 3.65
C ALA A 21 -1.93 -16.52 4.70
N GLY A 22 -1.36 -16.39 5.89
CA GLY A 22 -1.89 -15.56 6.97
C GLY A 22 -1.59 -14.08 6.78
N THR A 23 -0.44 -13.72 6.22
CA THR A 23 -0.08 -12.32 5.94
C THR A 23 -0.64 -11.78 4.63
N ALA A 24 -0.91 -12.66 3.66
CA ALA A 24 -1.42 -12.31 2.33
C ALA A 24 -2.75 -11.54 2.31
N PRO A 25 -3.75 -11.87 3.15
CA PRO A 25 -4.97 -11.09 3.23
C PRO A 25 -4.71 -9.64 3.67
N VAL A 26 -3.74 -9.39 4.55
CA VAL A 26 -3.54 -8.06 5.17
C VAL A 26 -2.58 -7.19 4.37
N MET A 27 -1.41 -7.73 4.04
CA MET A 27 -0.28 -6.95 3.55
C MET A 27 -0.58 -6.10 2.30
N PRO A 28 -1.18 -6.66 1.23
CA PRO A 28 -1.47 -5.91 0.01
C PRO A 28 -2.54 -4.82 0.20
N PHE A 29 -3.49 -5.05 1.11
CA PHE A 29 -4.64 -4.19 1.32
C PHE A 29 -4.42 -3.14 2.42
N MET A 30 -3.32 -3.21 3.17
CA MET A 30 -3.04 -2.24 4.24
C MET A 30 -2.91 -0.78 3.74
N PRO A 31 -2.26 -0.47 2.60
CA PRO A 31 -2.22 0.89 2.09
C PRO A 31 -3.61 1.42 1.69
N THR A 32 -4.47 0.57 1.13
CA THR A 32 -5.83 0.95 0.73
C THR A 32 -6.74 1.13 1.94
N LEU A 33 -6.60 0.28 2.97
CA LEU A 33 -7.23 0.51 4.28
C LEU A 33 -6.74 1.81 4.94
N ALA A 34 -5.44 2.10 4.92
CA ALA A 34 -4.89 3.34 5.47
C ALA A 34 -5.47 4.58 4.78
N ARG A 35 -5.66 4.51 3.45
CA ARG A 35 -6.35 5.56 2.69
C ARG A 35 -7.81 5.70 3.12
N GLN A 36 -8.53 4.58 3.27
CA GLN A 36 -9.92 4.58 3.74
C GLN A 36 -10.08 5.15 5.16
N LEU A 37 -9.08 4.97 6.04
CA LEU A 37 -9.05 5.59 7.38
C LEU A 37 -8.87 7.12 7.33
N GLY A 38 -8.55 7.69 6.17
CA GLY A 38 -8.35 9.13 5.96
C GLY A 38 -6.88 9.56 5.92
N PHE A 39 -5.92 8.63 5.89
CA PHE A 39 -4.51 9.01 5.77
C PHE A 39 -4.17 9.41 4.32
N SER A 40 -3.47 10.53 4.17
CA SER A 40 -2.99 10.99 2.86
C SER A 40 -1.89 10.07 2.31
N THR A 41 -1.68 10.09 0.99
CA THR A 41 -0.61 9.36 0.29
C THR A 41 0.79 9.70 0.83
N VAL A 42 1.00 10.93 1.31
CA VAL A 42 2.26 11.38 1.93
C VAL A 42 2.46 10.72 3.30
N VAL A 43 1.41 10.68 4.13
CA VAL A 43 1.45 10.03 5.45
C VAL A 43 1.70 8.53 5.28
N ILE A 44 0.97 7.88 4.38
CA ILE A 44 1.14 6.46 4.04
C ILE A 44 2.57 6.21 3.55
N GLY A 45 3.06 6.99 2.59
CA GLY A 45 4.44 6.89 2.10
C GLY A 45 5.47 7.01 3.22
N THR A 46 5.28 7.93 4.16
CA THR A 46 6.20 8.12 5.30
C THR A 46 6.15 6.94 6.28
N MET A 47 4.97 6.39 6.56
CA MET A 47 4.83 5.18 7.38
C MET A 47 5.59 4.00 6.75
N TYR A 48 5.37 3.75 5.45
CA TYR A 48 6.05 2.70 4.70
C TYR A 48 7.54 2.99 4.40
N THR A 49 8.02 4.21 4.67
CA THR A 49 9.45 4.50 4.77
C THR A 49 10.04 4.00 6.09
N ILE A 50 9.31 4.10 7.19
CA ILE A 50 9.81 3.74 8.51
C ILE A 50 9.77 2.22 8.72
N LEU A 51 8.73 1.52 8.25
CA LEU A 51 8.56 0.08 8.48
C LEU A 51 9.77 -0.76 8.00
N PRO A 52 10.28 -0.62 6.76
CA PRO A 52 11.41 -1.42 6.31
C PRO A 52 12.72 -1.07 7.01
N ILE A 53 12.92 0.19 7.42
CA ILE A 53 14.07 0.61 8.24
C ILE A 53 14.03 -0.11 9.60
N VAL A 54 12.87 -0.13 10.25
CA VAL A 54 12.69 -0.85 11.51
C VAL A 54 12.93 -2.34 11.31
N GLY A 55 12.38 -2.94 10.24
CA GLY A 55 12.62 -4.34 9.90
C GLY A 55 14.10 -4.66 9.66
N MET A 56 14.81 -3.78 8.96
CA MET A 56 16.25 -3.88 8.70
C MET A 56 17.06 -3.89 10.01
N LEU A 57 16.67 -3.10 11.01
CA LEU A 57 17.32 -3.07 12.32
C LEU A 57 16.91 -4.26 13.20
N ALA A 58 15.65 -4.71 13.10
CA ALA A 58 15.12 -5.82 13.88
C ALA A 58 15.78 -7.16 13.52
N LYS A 59 15.98 -7.45 12.23
CA LYS A 59 16.59 -8.72 11.76
C LYS A 59 17.92 -9.06 12.47
N PRO A 60 18.97 -8.20 12.46
CA PRO A 60 20.23 -8.51 13.14
C PRO A 60 20.10 -8.49 14.66
N LEU A 61 19.25 -7.61 15.23
CA LEU A 61 19.04 -7.54 16.68
C LEU A 61 18.45 -8.85 17.21
N PHE A 62 17.37 -9.32 16.62
CA PHE A 62 16.72 -10.56 17.04
C PHE A 62 17.48 -11.81 16.62
N GLY A 63 18.23 -11.76 15.50
CA GLY A 63 19.21 -12.78 15.16
C GLY A 63 20.25 -12.97 16.27
N PHE A 64 20.89 -11.87 16.70
CA PHE A 64 21.86 -11.89 17.80
C PHE A 64 21.25 -12.39 19.12
N ILE A 65 20.03 -11.96 19.47
CA ILE A 65 19.33 -12.44 20.66
C ILE A 65 19.06 -13.95 20.55
N ALA A 66 18.64 -14.43 19.38
CA ALA A 66 18.38 -15.84 19.13
C ALA A 66 19.62 -16.70 19.32
N ASP A 67 20.76 -16.25 18.77
CA ASP A 67 22.05 -16.92 18.89
C ASP A 67 22.59 -16.88 20.33
N ARG A 68 22.51 -15.71 21.00
CA ARG A 68 23.06 -15.55 22.36
C ARG A 68 22.34 -16.42 23.38
N TYR A 69 21.02 -16.51 23.28
CA TYR A 69 20.21 -17.30 24.22
C TYR A 69 19.95 -18.73 23.72
N GLN A 70 20.31 -19.06 22.47
CA GLN A 70 20.04 -20.36 21.83
C GLN A 70 18.55 -20.72 21.84
N ARG A 71 17.68 -19.71 21.67
CA ARG A 71 16.20 -19.84 21.73
C ARG A 71 15.51 -19.44 20.42
N HIS A 72 16.08 -19.81 19.27
CA HIS A 72 15.53 -19.53 17.93
C HIS A 72 14.04 -19.86 17.83
N ARG A 73 13.65 -21.08 18.20
CA ARG A 73 12.25 -21.52 18.16
C ARG A 73 11.33 -20.66 19.03
N THR A 74 11.74 -20.26 20.23
CA THR A 74 10.89 -19.43 21.11
C THR A 74 10.68 -18.05 20.51
N LEU A 75 11.73 -17.40 20.02
CA LEU A 75 11.62 -16.08 19.39
C LEU A 75 10.81 -16.12 18.10
N PHE A 76 10.96 -17.20 17.33
CA PHE A 76 10.17 -17.44 16.13
C PHE A 76 8.67 -17.55 16.43
N LEU A 77 8.28 -18.37 17.41
CA LEU A 77 6.87 -18.49 17.83
C LEU A 77 6.34 -17.18 18.45
N ILE A 78 7.16 -16.44 19.20
CA ILE A 78 6.79 -15.12 19.71
C ILE A 78 6.55 -14.15 18.55
N GLY A 79 7.40 -14.19 17.51
CA GLY A 79 7.23 -13.39 16.29
C GLY A 79 5.90 -13.67 15.59
N GLU A 80 5.54 -14.94 15.41
CA GLU A 80 4.26 -15.35 14.81
C GLU A 80 3.06 -14.82 15.62
N VAL A 81 3.08 -15.01 16.95
CA VAL A 81 2.03 -14.51 17.85
C VAL A 81 1.95 -12.98 17.82
N LEU A 82 3.10 -12.30 17.86
CA LEU A 82 3.17 -10.84 17.82
C LEU A 82 2.58 -10.30 16.52
N THR A 83 2.92 -10.90 15.38
CA THR A 83 2.37 -10.54 14.07
C THR A 83 0.86 -10.76 14.01
N ALA A 84 0.36 -11.92 14.45
CA ALA A 84 -1.07 -12.23 14.41
C ALA A 84 -1.89 -11.28 15.29
N ILE A 85 -1.45 -11.04 16.53
CA ILE A 85 -2.14 -10.14 17.47
C ILE A 85 -2.07 -8.70 16.97
N ALA A 86 -0.90 -8.22 16.53
CA ALA A 86 -0.74 -6.85 16.07
C ALA A 86 -1.61 -6.57 14.83
N PHE A 87 -1.63 -7.48 13.84
CA PHE A 87 -2.53 -7.33 12.70
C PHE A 87 -3.99 -7.36 13.13
N PHE A 88 -4.39 -8.28 14.00
CA PHE A 88 -5.77 -8.35 14.48
C PHE A 88 -6.19 -7.06 15.22
N LEU A 89 -5.30 -6.45 16.00
CA LEU A 89 -5.59 -5.22 16.74
C LEU A 89 -5.76 -3.99 15.85
N ILE A 90 -5.26 -4.01 14.61
CA ILE A 90 -5.41 -2.88 13.67
C ILE A 90 -6.88 -2.64 13.31
N GLN A 91 -7.74 -3.67 13.30
CA GLN A 91 -9.17 -3.49 13.01
C GLN A 91 -9.88 -2.52 13.98
N PHE A 92 -9.34 -2.34 15.19
CA PHE A 92 -9.88 -1.44 16.21
C PHE A 92 -9.36 0.00 16.08
N THR A 93 -8.63 0.30 14.99
CA THR A 93 -8.19 1.67 14.71
C THR A 93 -9.42 2.54 14.43
N PRO A 94 -9.66 3.60 15.21
CA PRO A 94 -10.77 4.50 14.94
C PRO A 94 -10.51 5.23 13.62
N THR A 95 -11.56 5.46 12.83
CA THR A 95 -11.50 6.36 11.68
C THR A 95 -11.11 7.76 12.14
N ILE A 96 -10.37 8.50 11.31
CA ILE A 96 -10.06 9.89 11.60
C ILE A 96 -11.38 10.69 11.53
N PRO A 97 -11.71 11.53 12.53
CA PRO A 97 -12.90 12.37 12.47
C PRO A 97 -12.81 13.27 11.24
N GLN A 98 -13.69 13.04 10.27
CA GLN A 98 -13.72 13.82 9.05
C GLN A 98 -14.39 15.17 9.36
N ALA A 99 -13.87 16.28 8.83
CA ALA A 99 -14.43 17.61 9.09
C ALA A 99 -15.80 17.75 8.42
N LEU A 100 -16.79 18.40 9.03
CA LEU A 100 -18.12 18.54 8.45
C LEU A 100 -18.06 19.02 6.98
N PRO A 101 -18.77 18.35 6.04
CA PRO A 101 -18.68 18.68 4.63
C PRO A 101 -19.09 20.14 4.39
N THR A 102 -18.31 20.85 3.59
CA THR A 102 -18.57 22.25 3.24
C THR A 102 -19.36 22.33 1.95
N MET A 103 -20.52 22.99 2.00
CA MET A 103 -21.41 23.20 0.85
C MET A 103 -21.66 24.71 0.63
N GLU A 104 -21.91 25.10 -0.61
CA GLU A 104 -22.43 26.43 -0.94
C GLU A 104 -23.95 26.41 -0.80
N PHE A 105 -24.48 27.16 0.15
CA PHE A 105 -25.91 27.46 0.17
C PHE A 105 -26.20 28.57 -0.82
N ASN A 106 -27.09 28.32 -1.78
CA ASN A 106 -27.50 29.22 -2.84
C ASN A 106 -29.00 29.50 -2.75
N CYS A 107 -29.40 30.77 -2.87
CA CYS A 107 -30.80 31.19 -2.89
C CYS A 107 -31.01 32.21 -4.01
N HIS A 108 -31.72 31.78 -5.06
CA HIS A 108 -32.07 32.61 -6.21
C HIS A 108 -33.21 31.97 -7.03
N GLY A 109 -34.01 32.78 -7.71
CA GLY A 109 -34.97 32.28 -8.71
C GLY A 109 -36.08 31.37 -8.17
N GLY A 110 -36.51 31.61 -6.93
CA GLY A 110 -37.58 30.86 -6.26
C GLY A 110 -37.14 29.57 -5.57
N ALA A 111 -35.85 29.20 -5.65
CA ALA A 111 -35.33 27.96 -5.08
C ALA A 111 -34.14 28.22 -4.13
N SER A 112 -34.06 27.43 -3.07
CA SER A 112 -32.89 27.28 -2.22
C SER A 112 -32.20 25.96 -2.57
N THR A 113 -30.90 25.98 -2.82
CA THR A 113 -30.11 24.79 -3.15
C THR A 113 -28.82 24.74 -2.34
N LEU A 114 -28.38 23.55 -1.96
CA LEU A 114 -27.03 23.32 -1.45
C LEU A 114 -26.21 22.71 -2.56
N LYS A 115 -25.17 23.42 -2.99
CA LYS A 115 -24.20 22.93 -3.96
C LYS A 115 -22.98 22.37 -3.23
N TYR A 116 -22.61 21.13 -3.50
CA TYR A 116 -21.35 20.59 -3.00
C TYR A 116 -20.17 21.05 -3.86
N TYR A 117 -19.11 21.56 -3.21
CA TYR A 117 -18.03 22.33 -3.87
C TYR A 117 -16.95 21.49 -4.56
N SER A 118 -16.84 20.20 -4.28
CA SER A 118 -15.77 19.35 -4.83
C SER A 118 -16.10 18.88 -6.26
N GLU A 119 -15.09 18.46 -7.03
CA GLU A 119 -15.31 17.59 -8.19
C GLU A 119 -15.98 16.32 -7.69
N ILE A 120 -17.24 16.11 -8.07
CA ILE A 120 -18.00 14.97 -7.61
C ILE A 120 -17.90 13.87 -8.64
N ASP A 121 -17.37 12.74 -8.19
CA ASP A 121 -17.59 11.47 -8.86
C ASP A 121 -19.09 11.19 -8.88
N LYS A 122 -19.63 10.84 -10.05
CA LYS A 122 -21.00 10.30 -10.25
C LYS A 122 -21.37 9.17 -9.27
N CYS A 123 -20.36 8.65 -8.58
CA CYS A 123 -20.49 7.67 -7.54
C CYS A 123 -21.31 8.18 -6.33
N ILE A 124 -21.04 9.39 -5.83
CA ILE A 124 -21.71 9.92 -4.64
C ILE A 124 -23.22 10.02 -4.86
N GLU A 125 -23.65 10.48 -6.04
CA GLU A 125 -25.08 10.54 -6.41
C GLU A 125 -25.73 9.14 -6.41
N ASN A 126 -25.16 8.18 -7.13
CA ASN A 126 -25.70 6.81 -7.21
C ASN A 126 -25.75 6.11 -5.85
N ASN A 127 -24.75 6.30 -5.00
CA ASN A 127 -24.70 5.75 -3.65
C ASN A 127 -25.82 6.35 -2.78
N LEU A 128 -25.93 7.68 -2.79
CA LEU A 128 -26.97 8.39 -2.04
C LEU A 128 -28.37 8.00 -2.55
N GLU A 129 -28.60 7.93 -3.86
CA GLU A 129 -29.89 7.54 -4.46
C GLU A 129 -30.25 6.08 -4.09
N SER A 130 -29.32 5.15 -4.24
CA SER A 130 -29.53 3.73 -3.93
C SER A 130 -29.79 3.48 -2.44
N TYR A 131 -29.07 4.18 -1.56
CA TYR A 131 -29.20 4.00 -0.11
C TYR A 131 -30.43 4.69 0.48
N TYR A 132 -30.69 5.94 0.07
CA TYR A 132 -31.77 6.74 0.63
C TYR A 132 -33.10 6.63 -0.12
N GLY A 133 -33.08 6.47 -1.45
CA GLY A 133 -34.27 6.63 -2.28
C GLY A 133 -34.97 7.95 -1.97
N ASP A 134 -36.27 7.90 -1.65
CA ASP A 134 -37.11 9.07 -1.32
C ASP A 134 -37.06 9.48 0.18
N ARG A 135 -36.02 9.10 0.92
CA ARG A 135 -35.89 9.49 2.34
C ARG A 135 -35.54 10.97 2.48
N VAL A 136 -36.01 11.57 3.57
CA VAL A 136 -35.72 12.96 3.95
C VAL A 136 -34.77 12.99 5.14
N LEU A 137 -33.63 13.66 4.99
CA LEU A 137 -32.66 13.87 6.06
C LEU A 137 -32.88 15.21 6.74
N THR A 138 -32.72 15.26 8.06
CA THR A 138 -32.77 16.52 8.82
C THR A 138 -31.35 16.99 9.07
N CYS A 139 -30.99 18.17 8.57
CA CYS A 139 -29.62 18.65 8.58
C CYS A 139 -29.50 20.04 9.20
N GLN A 140 -28.49 20.22 10.04
CA GLN A 140 -28.08 21.51 10.58
C GLN A 140 -26.97 22.09 9.71
N LEU A 141 -27.16 23.33 9.27
CA LEU A 141 -26.25 24.11 8.46
C LEU A 141 -25.63 25.20 9.35
N TYR A 142 -24.31 25.24 9.40
CA TYR A 142 -23.53 26.27 10.07
C TYR A 142 -22.83 27.11 9.01
N CYS A 143 -23.46 28.21 8.63
CA CYS A 143 -23.02 29.06 7.53
C CYS A 143 -22.19 30.26 8.02
N GLN A 144 -21.08 30.53 7.33
CA GLN A 144 -20.29 31.73 7.54
C GLN A 144 -20.59 32.73 6.42
N THR A 145 -21.27 33.82 6.78
CA THR A 145 -21.82 34.80 5.84
C THR A 145 -21.08 36.14 5.93
N ASP A 146 -21.18 36.97 4.89
CA ASP A 146 -20.67 38.34 4.91
C ASP A 146 -21.66 39.27 5.61
N PRO A 147 -21.22 40.30 6.36
CA PRO A 147 -22.12 41.24 7.04
C PRO A 147 -23.16 41.91 6.12
N GLU A 148 -22.79 42.17 4.86
CA GLU A 148 -23.68 42.77 3.84
C GLU A 148 -24.78 41.81 3.37
N LYS A 149 -24.55 40.50 3.47
CA LYS A 149 -25.49 39.46 3.05
C LYS A 149 -26.52 39.13 4.14
N ILE A 150 -26.29 39.49 5.41
CA ILE A 150 -27.28 39.29 6.48
C ILE A 150 -28.59 40.04 6.21
N ASP A 151 -28.50 41.23 5.63
CA ASP A 151 -29.67 42.05 5.33
C ASP A 151 -30.64 41.28 4.42
N PHE A 152 -30.13 40.46 3.49
CA PHE A 152 -30.96 39.60 2.64
C PHE A 152 -31.80 38.60 3.45
N VAL A 153 -31.20 37.96 4.46
CA VAL A 153 -31.88 36.99 5.34
C VAL A 153 -32.98 37.68 6.14
N CYS A 154 -32.67 38.84 6.70
CA CYS A 154 -33.62 39.64 7.48
C CYS A 154 -34.81 40.12 6.64
N ASP A 155 -34.55 40.67 5.46
CA ASP A 155 -35.56 41.30 4.61
C ASP A 155 -36.44 40.28 3.88
N ASN A 156 -35.94 39.07 3.60
CA ASN A 156 -36.67 38.10 2.79
C ASN A 156 -37.20 36.89 3.58
N TRP A 157 -36.53 36.46 4.65
CA TRP A 157 -36.95 35.27 5.40
C TRP A 157 -37.67 35.61 6.71
N LEU A 158 -37.30 36.72 7.36
CA LEU A 158 -37.83 37.11 8.68
C LEU A 158 -38.85 38.26 8.65
N HIS A 159 -38.92 38.99 7.53
CA HIS A 159 -39.65 40.26 7.43
C HIS A 159 -41.18 40.17 7.57
N ASN A 160 -41.77 38.97 7.53
CA ASN A 160 -43.22 38.77 7.66
C ASN A 160 -43.72 38.38 9.06
N ASN A 161 -42.85 38.30 10.08
CA ASN A 161 -43.29 37.98 11.45
C ASN A 161 -43.43 39.22 12.37
N SER A 162 -43.09 40.42 11.89
CA SER A 162 -43.21 41.67 12.67
C SER A 162 -44.53 42.43 12.42
N THR A 163 -45.44 41.90 11.61
CA THR A 163 -46.75 42.52 11.34
C THR A 163 -47.91 41.52 11.38
N THR A 164 -48.17 40.91 12.55
CA THR A 164 -49.55 40.75 13.09
C THR A 164 -49.58 39.97 14.41
N ASN A 165 -50.35 40.53 15.36
CA ASN A 165 -50.90 39.91 16.58
C ASN A 165 -49.94 39.46 17.70
N ASN A 166 -49.80 40.40 18.63
CA ASN A 166 -49.68 40.35 20.08
C ASN A 166 -50.06 39.08 20.90
N ASN A 167 -49.85 37.83 20.42
CA ASN A 167 -50.11 36.65 21.27
C ASN A 167 -49.40 35.33 20.93
N ASN A 168 -48.36 35.29 20.09
CA ASN A 168 -47.52 34.10 19.99
C ASN A 168 -46.05 34.50 20.11
N ASN A 169 -45.39 34.04 21.17
CA ASN A 169 -43.94 34.11 21.38
C ASN A 169 -43.22 33.43 20.20
N LYS A 170 -42.88 34.21 19.17
CA LYS A 170 -41.96 33.79 18.11
C LYS A 170 -40.69 34.62 18.21
N ASN A 171 -39.63 34.02 18.77
CA ASN A 171 -38.39 34.66 19.22
C ASN A 171 -37.26 34.52 18.19
N VAL A 172 -37.54 34.61 16.88
CA VAL A 172 -36.46 34.60 15.87
C VAL A 172 -35.99 36.02 15.62
N THR A 173 -34.87 36.39 16.23
CA THR A 173 -34.19 37.66 16.00
C THR A 173 -33.26 37.56 14.78
N CYS A 174 -33.18 38.64 14.02
CA CYS A 174 -32.17 38.80 12.97
C CYS A 174 -30.75 38.52 13.49
N PRO A 175 -29.91 37.79 12.73
CA PRO A 175 -28.50 37.59 13.06
C PRO A 175 -27.75 38.90 13.27
N ASP A 176 -26.81 38.92 14.23
CA ASP A 176 -25.99 40.10 14.49
C ASP A 176 -24.96 40.31 13.35
N ARG A 177 -24.94 41.52 12.79
CA ARG A 177 -23.94 41.96 11.79
C ARG A 177 -22.49 41.81 12.28
N ASN A 178 -22.25 41.88 13.59
CA ASN A 178 -20.91 41.78 14.17
C ASN A 178 -20.39 40.34 14.31
N SER A 179 -21.26 39.34 14.15
CA SER A 179 -20.93 37.92 14.19
C SER A 179 -21.78 37.18 13.15
N PRO A 180 -21.38 37.21 11.87
CA PRO A 180 -22.22 36.77 10.76
C PRO A 180 -22.19 35.25 10.59
N GLN A 181 -22.71 34.56 11.59
CA GLN A 181 -22.98 33.14 11.57
C GLN A 181 -24.48 32.91 11.40
N LEU A 182 -24.83 32.07 10.43
CA LEU A 182 -26.21 31.69 10.15
C LEU A 182 -26.36 30.19 10.41
N ASN A 183 -27.10 29.87 11.47
CA ASN A 183 -27.43 28.49 11.82
C ASN A 183 -28.85 28.18 11.37
N LEU A 184 -28.99 27.24 10.44
CA LEU A 184 -30.26 26.85 9.83
C LEU A 184 -30.45 25.35 9.96
N THR A 185 -31.63 24.89 10.38
CA THR A 185 -32.02 23.48 10.23
C THR A 185 -32.87 23.36 8.96
N THR A 186 -32.53 22.40 8.09
CA THR A 186 -33.20 22.15 6.82
C THR A 186 -33.51 20.67 6.65
N PHE A 187 -34.37 20.34 5.69
CA PHE A 187 -34.77 18.99 5.34
C PHE A 187 -34.36 18.69 3.91
N LEU A 188 -33.39 17.79 3.72
CA LEU A 188 -32.92 17.38 2.40
C LEU A 188 -33.74 16.20 1.90
N ASP A 189 -34.45 16.40 0.80
CA ASP A 189 -35.19 15.35 0.10
C ASP A 189 -34.23 14.66 -0.88
N MET A 190 -33.77 13.46 -0.52
CA MET A 190 -32.75 12.75 -1.30
C MET A 190 -33.29 12.31 -2.67
N GLY A 191 -34.61 12.13 -2.82
CA GLY A 191 -35.24 11.83 -4.12
C GLY A 191 -35.27 13.03 -5.08
N LYS A 192 -34.86 14.23 -4.63
CA LYS A 192 -34.82 15.46 -5.43
C LYS A 192 -33.40 16.03 -5.59
N MET A 193 -32.39 15.18 -5.46
CA MET A 193 -31.03 15.56 -5.83
C MET A 193 -30.94 15.81 -7.34
N GLU A 194 -30.16 16.81 -7.73
CA GLU A 194 -29.91 17.13 -9.14
C GLU A 194 -28.40 17.25 -9.37
N MET A 195 -27.90 16.69 -10.49
CA MET A 195 -26.49 16.80 -10.90
C MET A 195 -26.32 17.47 -12.27
N PRO A 196 -26.62 18.77 -12.41
CA PRO A 196 -26.29 19.53 -13.61
C PRO A 196 -24.77 19.75 -13.72
N GLY A 197 -24.10 18.93 -14.53
CA GLY A 197 -22.64 19.01 -14.75
C GLY A 197 -21.86 18.20 -13.72
N ASP A 198 -20.82 18.79 -13.13
CA ASP A 198 -19.90 18.13 -12.18
C ASP A 198 -20.18 18.50 -10.71
N HIS A 199 -21.40 18.96 -10.41
CA HIS A 199 -21.79 19.43 -9.09
C HIS A 199 -23.13 18.83 -8.65
N LEU A 200 -23.20 18.38 -7.40
CA LEU A 200 -24.39 17.83 -6.76
C LEU A 200 -25.14 18.95 -6.06
N PHE A 201 -26.43 19.04 -6.34
CA PHE A 201 -27.34 20.01 -5.75
C PHE A 201 -28.40 19.29 -4.94
N PHE A 202 -28.56 19.71 -3.69
CA PHE A 202 -29.70 19.32 -2.86
C PHE A 202 -30.73 20.45 -2.89
N VAL A 203 -31.92 20.16 -3.42
CA VAL A 203 -33.01 21.13 -3.47
C VAL A 203 -33.68 21.20 -2.09
N ILE A 204 -33.70 22.39 -1.51
CA ILE A 204 -34.38 22.65 -0.24
C ILE A 204 -35.78 23.22 -0.52
N PRO A 205 -36.86 22.58 -0.03
CA PRO A 205 -38.20 23.14 -0.12
C PRO A 205 -38.31 24.49 0.60
N HIS A 206 -38.90 25.49 -0.07
CA HIS A 206 -39.02 26.87 0.43
C HIS A 206 -39.77 27.00 1.76
N ASP A 207 -40.62 26.03 2.11
CA ASP A 207 -41.45 25.97 3.31
C ASP A 207 -40.82 25.19 4.48
N ARG A 208 -39.63 24.62 4.29
CA ARG A 208 -38.99 23.68 5.23
C ARG A 208 -37.67 24.19 5.83
N GLY A 209 -37.59 25.49 6.14
CA GLY A 209 -36.48 26.04 6.93
C GLY A 209 -36.84 26.14 8.42
N GLN A 210 -35.87 25.93 9.30
CA GLN A 210 -35.99 26.18 10.74
C GLN A 210 -34.82 27.00 11.27
N MET A 211 -35.10 28.04 12.03
CA MET A 211 -34.10 28.88 12.68
C MET A 211 -34.45 29.02 14.16
N ASN A 212 -33.50 28.70 15.05
CA ASN A 212 -33.73 28.63 16.50
C ASN A 212 -34.95 27.78 16.92
N GLY A 213 -35.26 26.71 16.15
CA GLY A 213 -36.40 25.82 16.41
C GLY A 213 -37.75 26.31 15.90
N GLU A 214 -37.81 27.47 15.23
CA GLU A 214 -39.03 27.98 14.60
C GLU A 214 -39.00 27.87 13.08
N ASN A 215 -40.14 27.54 12.49
CA ASN A 215 -40.28 27.42 11.04
C ASN A 215 -40.17 28.79 10.36
N ILE A 216 -39.30 28.87 9.36
CA ILE A 216 -39.11 30.02 8.49
C ILE A 216 -39.29 29.61 7.02
N THR A 217 -39.76 30.54 6.20
CA THR A 217 -39.83 30.37 4.74
C THR A 217 -38.58 30.93 4.08
N LEU A 218 -37.84 30.10 3.37
CA LEU A 218 -36.64 30.46 2.62
C LEU A 218 -37.04 31.13 1.29
N ASN A 219 -37.47 32.38 1.37
CA ASN A 219 -37.88 33.15 0.19
C ASN A 219 -36.67 33.58 -0.66
N CYS A 220 -36.65 33.16 -1.93
CA CYS A 220 -35.57 33.44 -2.88
C CYS A 220 -36.09 34.25 -4.08
N PRO A 221 -36.11 35.59 -4.01
CA PRO A 221 -36.64 36.45 -5.08
C PRO A 221 -35.88 36.35 -6.42
N TYR A 222 -36.61 36.54 -7.54
CA TYR A 222 -36.06 36.56 -8.90
C TYR A 222 -35.35 37.88 -9.24
N ASP A 223 -35.78 38.98 -8.63
CA ASP A 223 -35.34 40.35 -8.91
C ASP A 223 -34.11 40.77 -8.07
N LYS A 224 -33.62 39.88 -7.20
CA LYS A 224 -32.45 40.10 -6.34
C LYS A 224 -31.25 39.28 -6.83
N PRO A 225 -30.01 39.76 -6.57
CA PRO A 225 -28.81 38.99 -6.88
C PRO A 225 -28.76 37.67 -6.09
N LEU A 226 -28.00 36.71 -6.61
CA LEU A 226 -27.76 35.42 -5.96
C LEU A 226 -27.22 35.61 -4.54
N PHE A 227 -27.91 35.08 -3.55
CA PHE A 227 -27.38 34.93 -2.20
C PHE A 227 -26.61 33.61 -2.13
N ASN A 228 -25.31 33.69 -1.80
CA ASN A 228 -24.47 32.51 -1.59
C ASN A 228 -23.61 32.63 -0.32
N THR A 229 -23.43 31.51 0.38
CA THR A 229 -22.60 31.42 1.61
C THR A 229 -22.09 29.99 1.80
N SER A 230 -20.88 29.84 2.34
CA SER A 230 -20.31 28.53 2.68
C SER A 230 -20.86 28.04 4.02
N CYS A 231 -21.37 26.81 4.05
CA CYS A 231 -21.95 26.17 5.22
C CYS A 231 -21.33 24.80 5.49
N HIS A 232 -21.06 24.51 6.76
CA HIS A 232 -20.83 23.15 7.21
C HIS A 232 -22.17 22.47 7.47
N ILE A 233 -22.35 21.23 7.02
CA ILE A 233 -23.60 20.49 7.16
C ILE A 233 -23.47 19.27 8.08
N GLU A 234 -24.41 19.13 9.01
CA GLU A 234 -24.51 18.02 9.96
C GLU A 234 -25.91 17.39 9.91
N CYS A 235 -26.03 16.17 9.38
CA CYS A 235 -27.32 15.49 9.23
C CYS A 235 -27.58 14.38 10.27
N ASN A 236 -26.67 14.19 11.23
CA ASN A 236 -26.72 13.09 12.21
C ASN A 236 -26.97 11.72 11.55
N ASP A 237 -26.35 11.51 10.38
CA ASP A 237 -26.37 10.27 9.61
C ASP A 237 -24.94 9.96 9.16
N ASP A 238 -24.41 8.84 9.66
CA ASP A 238 -23.03 8.42 9.45
C ASP A 238 -22.74 8.09 7.98
N TYR A 239 -23.74 7.55 7.25
CA TYR A 239 -23.58 7.22 5.83
C TYR A 239 -23.48 8.49 5.00
N PHE A 240 -24.39 9.46 5.22
CA PHE A 240 -24.37 10.76 4.51
C PHE A 240 -23.05 11.50 4.72
N GLN A 241 -22.57 11.56 5.98
CA GLN A 241 -21.30 12.19 6.29
C GLN A 241 -20.14 11.43 5.63
N SER A 242 -20.09 10.10 5.71
CA SER A 242 -18.97 9.33 5.15
C SER A 242 -18.81 9.50 3.63
N GLU A 243 -19.92 9.58 2.88
CA GLU A 243 -19.90 9.78 1.42
C GLU A 243 -19.44 11.19 1.04
N LEU A 244 -19.93 12.23 1.73
CA LEU A 244 -19.66 13.62 1.36
C LEU A 244 -18.35 14.16 1.93
N THR A 245 -17.70 13.42 2.82
CA THR A 245 -16.50 13.87 3.52
C THR A 245 -15.25 13.09 3.12
N GLN A 246 -15.41 12.12 2.21
CA GLN A 246 -14.35 11.27 1.65
C GLN A 246 -13.17 12.05 1.03
N ASN A 247 -13.37 13.33 0.70
CA ASN A 247 -12.39 14.19 0.03
C ASN A 247 -11.90 15.42 0.83
N THR A 248 -12.34 15.65 2.08
CA THR A 248 -11.80 16.79 2.85
C THR A 248 -10.46 16.40 3.47
N ALA A 249 -9.37 16.71 2.75
CA ALA A 249 -8.02 16.44 3.20
C ALA A 249 -7.72 17.18 4.51
N ILE A 250 -7.57 16.44 5.60
CA ILE A 250 -6.99 16.95 6.85
C ILE A 250 -5.53 17.27 6.58
N SER A 251 -5.05 18.41 7.08
CA SER A 251 -3.65 18.81 6.93
C SER A 251 -2.74 17.70 7.47
N ASN A 252 -1.69 17.36 6.72
CA ASN A 252 -0.72 16.34 7.12
C ASN A 252 -0.19 16.61 8.54
N ALA A 253 0.01 17.87 8.92
CA ALA A 253 0.53 18.27 10.24
C ALA A 253 -0.38 17.83 11.40
N ASP A 254 -1.70 17.91 11.20
CA ASP A 254 -2.68 17.60 12.24
C ASP A 254 -2.78 16.09 12.50
N VAL A 255 -2.58 15.29 11.44
CA VAL A 255 -2.60 13.82 11.52
C VAL A 255 -1.55 13.28 12.49
N TRP A 256 -0.34 13.86 12.53
CA TRP A 256 0.73 13.42 13.46
C TRP A 256 0.39 13.65 14.93
N GLY A 257 -0.55 14.56 15.23
CA GLY A 257 -1.03 14.83 16.59
C GLY A 257 -2.14 13.90 17.05
N MET A 258 -2.72 13.10 16.15
CA MET A 258 -3.89 12.27 16.43
C MET A 258 -3.51 10.93 17.05
N HIS A 259 -4.28 10.50 18.05
CA HIS A 259 -4.07 9.20 18.71
C HIS A 259 -4.39 8.02 17.78
N GLN A 260 -5.34 8.19 16.86
CA GLN A 260 -5.71 7.19 15.84
C GLN A 260 -4.50 6.82 14.97
N PHE A 261 -3.75 7.83 14.52
CA PHE A 261 -2.54 7.64 13.73
C PHE A 261 -1.49 6.82 14.50
N TRP A 262 -1.18 7.21 15.73
CA TRP A 262 -0.16 6.51 16.53
C TRP A 262 -0.58 5.07 16.89
N TYR A 263 -1.86 4.83 17.17
CA TYR A 263 -2.36 3.47 17.40
C TYR A 263 -2.13 2.59 16.16
N PHE A 264 -2.60 3.04 14.99
CA PHE A 264 -2.42 2.33 13.72
C PHE A 264 -0.94 2.09 13.42
N PHE A 265 -0.12 3.13 13.53
CA PHE A 265 1.28 3.10 13.17
C PHE A 265 2.11 2.22 14.12
N ILE A 266 1.86 2.26 15.43
CA ILE A 266 2.52 1.39 16.40
C ILE A 266 2.18 -0.08 16.12
N MET A 267 0.91 -0.39 15.84
CA MET A 267 0.53 -1.77 15.51
C MET A 267 1.20 -2.26 14.21
N LEU A 268 1.34 -1.39 13.20
CA LEU A 268 2.10 -1.69 11.99
C LEU A 268 3.60 -1.90 12.27
N ILE A 269 4.22 -1.09 13.11
CA ILE A 269 5.62 -1.28 13.52
C ILE A 269 5.78 -2.64 14.22
N VAL A 270 4.89 -2.95 15.16
CA VAL A 270 4.94 -4.20 15.93
C VAL A 270 4.73 -5.42 15.02
N SER A 271 3.78 -5.36 14.09
CA SER A 271 3.55 -6.45 13.14
C SER A 271 4.74 -6.63 12.19
N TRP A 272 5.36 -5.55 11.73
CA TRP A 272 6.54 -5.58 10.86
C TRP A 272 7.78 -6.14 11.56
N ILE A 273 8.00 -5.79 12.84
CA ILE A 273 9.05 -6.40 13.67
C ILE A 273 8.79 -7.90 13.79
N GLY A 274 7.57 -8.31 14.14
CA GLY A 274 7.19 -9.73 14.23
C GLY A 274 7.48 -10.48 12.93
N MET A 275 7.08 -9.93 11.77
CA MET A 275 7.34 -10.54 10.47
C MET A 275 8.83 -10.63 10.16
N ALA A 276 9.60 -9.57 10.44
CA ALA A 276 11.04 -9.56 10.23
C ALA A 276 11.74 -10.66 11.05
N VAL A 277 11.28 -10.90 12.28
CA VAL A 277 11.76 -11.99 13.15
C VAL A 277 11.40 -13.36 12.58
N VAL A 278 10.14 -13.55 12.19
CA VAL A 278 9.67 -14.84 11.63
C VAL A 278 10.43 -15.18 10.35
N VAL A 279 10.56 -14.24 9.40
CA VAL A 279 11.26 -14.49 8.13
C VAL A 279 12.73 -14.81 8.36
N SER A 280 13.44 -14.00 9.15
CA SER A 280 14.89 -14.18 9.35
C SER A 280 15.24 -15.46 10.13
N ILE A 281 14.53 -15.73 11.23
CA ILE A 281 14.76 -16.94 12.03
C ILE A 281 14.20 -18.17 11.32
N GLY A 282 13.07 -18.05 10.62
CA GLY A 282 12.47 -19.13 9.84
C GLY A 282 13.40 -19.64 8.74
N ASP A 283 14.02 -18.74 7.98
CA ASP A 283 15.01 -19.12 6.97
C ASP A 283 16.24 -19.78 7.60
N ALA A 284 16.72 -19.28 8.73
CA ALA A 284 17.83 -19.89 9.47
C ALA A 284 17.49 -21.32 9.96
N ILE A 285 16.28 -21.53 10.49
CA ILE A 285 15.78 -22.87 10.86
C ILE A 285 15.69 -23.77 9.63
N CYS A 286 15.19 -23.26 8.50
CA CYS A 286 15.09 -23.99 7.24
C CYS A 286 16.44 -24.52 6.78
N PHE A 287 17.45 -23.65 6.72
CA PHE A 287 18.80 -24.01 6.32
C PHE A 287 19.40 -25.05 7.27
N SER A 288 19.16 -24.91 8.57
CA SER A 288 19.65 -25.88 9.54
C SER A 288 19.00 -27.26 9.40
N ILE A 289 17.69 -27.33 9.12
CA ILE A 289 16.98 -28.61 8.85
C ILE A 289 17.46 -29.25 7.53
N LEU A 290 17.76 -28.43 6.52
CA LEU A 290 18.24 -28.91 5.23
C LEU A 290 19.66 -29.48 5.30
N GLY A 291 20.51 -28.96 6.18
CA GLY A 291 21.92 -29.34 6.26
C GLY A 291 22.60 -29.14 4.91
N ASP A 292 23.33 -30.14 4.43
CA ASP A 292 24.03 -30.07 3.12
C ASP A 292 23.09 -29.90 1.91
N ARG A 293 21.77 -30.08 2.09
CA ARG A 293 20.76 -30.02 1.01
C ARG A 293 20.25 -28.61 0.71
N HIS A 294 21.13 -27.59 0.75
CA HIS A 294 20.79 -26.18 0.53
C HIS A 294 20.03 -25.91 -0.78
N HIS A 295 20.32 -26.67 -1.84
CA HIS A 295 19.64 -26.55 -3.15
C HIS A 295 18.12 -26.85 -3.08
N LEU A 296 17.62 -27.47 -2.01
CA LEU A 296 16.19 -27.73 -1.81
C LEU A 296 15.45 -26.59 -1.11
N TYR A 297 16.14 -25.51 -0.69
CA TYR A 297 15.54 -24.35 -0.04
C TYR A 297 14.41 -23.73 -0.86
N GLY A 298 14.64 -23.51 -2.16
CA GLY A 298 13.63 -22.96 -3.07
C GLY A 298 12.35 -23.81 -3.13
N LYS A 299 12.45 -25.14 -2.98
CA LYS A 299 11.29 -26.03 -2.93
C LYS A 299 10.46 -25.90 -1.64
N GLN A 300 11.07 -25.43 -0.55
CA GLN A 300 10.34 -25.12 0.68
C GLN A 300 9.66 -23.75 0.56
N ARG A 301 10.43 -22.74 0.13
CA ARG A 301 9.94 -21.36 -0.03
C ARG A 301 8.79 -21.25 -1.02
N LEU A 302 8.76 -22.10 -2.05
CA LEU A 302 7.67 -22.20 -3.04
C LEU A 302 6.28 -22.28 -2.41
N TYR A 303 6.13 -23.04 -1.31
CA TYR A 303 4.85 -23.18 -0.61
C TYR A 303 4.37 -21.85 -0.03
N GLY A 304 5.28 -20.91 0.25
CA GLY A 304 4.95 -19.55 0.65
C GLY A 304 4.25 -18.77 -0.46
N SER A 305 4.78 -18.77 -1.70
CA SER A 305 4.12 -18.11 -2.83
C SER A 305 2.77 -18.74 -3.16
N ILE A 306 2.62 -20.06 -2.97
CA ILE A 306 1.32 -20.73 -3.14
C ILE A 306 0.32 -20.23 -2.07
N GLY A 307 0.73 -20.21 -0.80
CA GLY A 307 -0.11 -19.70 0.29
C GLY A 307 -0.51 -18.24 0.06
N PHE A 308 0.44 -17.41 -0.33
CA PHE A 308 0.20 -15.99 -0.60
C PHE A 308 -0.80 -15.79 -1.74
N GLY A 309 -0.56 -16.41 -2.91
CA GLY A 309 -1.42 -16.26 -4.07
C GLY A 309 -2.85 -16.76 -3.85
N VAL A 310 -3.05 -17.92 -3.20
CA VAL A 310 -4.41 -18.45 -2.93
C VAL A 310 -5.18 -17.53 -2.00
N PHE A 311 -4.57 -17.15 -0.87
CA PHE A 311 -5.30 -16.40 0.17
C PHE A 311 -5.48 -14.93 -0.16
N SER A 312 -4.64 -14.32 -1.02
CA SER A 312 -4.90 -12.99 -1.58
C SER A 312 -6.15 -12.97 -2.46
N ILE A 313 -6.35 -13.99 -3.32
CA ILE A 313 -7.57 -14.11 -4.14
C ILE A 313 -8.80 -14.25 -3.26
N ILE A 314 -8.75 -15.16 -2.28
CA ILE A 314 -9.87 -15.42 -1.37
C ILE A 314 -10.21 -14.15 -0.57
N ALA A 315 -9.20 -13.46 -0.03
CA ALA A 315 -9.39 -12.23 0.72
C ALA A 315 -10.07 -11.15 -0.13
N GLY A 316 -9.58 -10.92 -1.37
CA GLY A 316 -10.16 -9.95 -2.28
C GLY A 316 -11.65 -10.18 -2.57
N VAL A 317 -12.03 -11.43 -2.87
CA VAL A 317 -13.43 -11.82 -3.11
C VAL A 317 -14.29 -11.62 -1.86
N LEU A 318 -13.80 -12.02 -0.70
CA LEU A 318 -14.55 -11.91 0.55
C LEU A 318 -14.77 -10.46 0.98
N VAL A 319 -13.76 -9.59 0.80
CA VAL A 319 -13.88 -8.16 1.10
C VAL A 319 -14.96 -7.54 0.22
N ASP A 320 -14.95 -7.77 -1.09
CA ASP A 320 -15.99 -7.21 -1.97
C ASP A 320 -17.38 -7.75 -1.66
N GLN A 321 -17.50 -9.05 -1.35
CA GLN A 321 -18.78 -9.66 -0.98
C GLN A 321 -19.35 -9.11 0.33
N MET A 322 -18.50 -8.90 1.34
CA MET A 322 -18.94 -8.36 2.63
C MET A 322 -19.19 -6.85 2.59
N SER A 323 -18.56 -6.15 1.65
CA SER A 323 -18.75 -4.71 1.46
C SER A 323 -19.98 -4.34 0.62
N HIS A 324 -20.77 -5.33 0.18
CA HIS A 324 -21.88 -5.08 -0.75
C HIS A 324 -22.95 -4.18 -0.11
N GLY A 325 -23.17 -2.99 -0.68
CA GLY A 325 -24.13 -2.01 -0.18
C GLY A 325 -23.64 -1.11 0.96
N SER A 326 -22.35 -1.16 1.30
CA SER A 326 -21.72 -0.24 2.26
C SER A 326 -20.93 0.87 1.53
N ALA A 327 -20.90 2.08 2.10
CA ALA A 327 -20.12 3.22 1.61
C ALA A 327 -18.61 2.94 1.56
N SER A 328 -18.13 2.14 2.53
CA SER A 328 -16.72 1.82 2.70
C SER A 328 -16.49 0.31 2.67
N LYS A 329 -15.28 -0.13 2.30
CA LYS A 329 -14.95 -1.54 2.22
C LYS A 329 -14.75 -2.12 3.63
N ASP A 330 -15.35 -3.28 3.89
CA ASP A 330 -15.20 -4.02 5.14
C ASP A 330 -14.01 -4.98 5.08
N TYR A 331 -12.92 -4.59 5.73
CA TYR A 331 -11.71 -5.41 5.85
C TYR A 331 -11.72 -6.35 7.07
N THR A 332 -12.81 -6.44 7.84
CA THR A 332 -12.86 -7.25 9.08
C THR A 332 -12.50 -8.72 8.83
N VAL A 333 -12.99 -9.28 7.71
CA VAL A 333 -12.71 -10.68 7.32
C VAL A 333 -11.23 -10.97 7.17
N VAL A 334 -10.47 -9.99 6.67
CA VAL A 334 -9.04 -10.10 6.41
C VAL A 334 -8.27 -10.32 7.71
N PHE A 335 -8.60 -9.57 8.76
CA PHE A 335 -7.96 -9.68 10.07
C PHE A 335 -8.26 -11.01 10.76
N TRP A 336 -9.49 -11.50 10.64
CA TRP A 336 -9.87 -12.83 11.15
C TRP A 336 -9.17 -13.96 10.39
N MET A 337 -9.06 -13.85 9.07
CA MET A 337 -8.29 -14.81 8.26
C MET A 337 -6.84 -14.88 8.74
N THR A 338 -6.18 -13.73 8.92
CA THR A 338 -4.81 -13.68 9.44
C THR A 338 -4.67 -14.35 10.80
N LEU A 339 -5.55 -14.05 11.76
CA LEU A 339 -5.50 -14.63 13.10
C LEU A 339 -5.65 -16.15 13.06
N VAL A 340 -6.62 -16.66 12.30
CA VAL A 340 -6.90 -18.10 12.20
C VAL A 340 -5.78 -18.84 11.48
N ILE A 341 -5.29 -18.30 10.35
CA ILE A 341 -4.28 -18.95 9.52
C ILE A 341 -2.91 -18.94 10.21
N ILE A 342 -2.49 -17.83 10.82
CA ILE A 342 -1.26 -17.82 11.64
C ILE A 342 -1.43 -18.70 12.88
N GLY A 343 -2.64 -18.86 13.42
CA GLY A 343 -2.93 -19.87 14.43
C GLY A 343 -2.59 -21.30 13.98
N PHE A 344 -2.90 -21.65 12.73
CA PHE A 344 -2.47 -22.93 12.15
C PHE A 344 -0.96 -23.00 11.93
N ASP A 345 -0.34 -21.89 11.52
CA ASP A 345 1.12 -21.78 11.40
C ASP A 345 1.80 -22.08 12.73
N LEU A 346 1.34 -21.45 13.83
CA LEU A 346 1.87 -21.67 15.18
C LEU A 346 1.86 -23.16 15.56
N VAL A 347 0.78 -23.87 15.25
CA VAL A 347 0.67 -25.32 15.47
C VAL A 347 1.67 -26.10 14.62
N ALA A 348 1.85 -25.74 13.34
CA ALA A 348 2.85 -26.36 12.47
C ALA A 348 4.28 -26.10 12.96
N SER A 349 4.57 -24.85 13.33
CA SER A 349 5.85 -24.36 13.84
C SER A 349 6.26 -25.00 15.16
N THR A 350 5.30 -25.40 16.02
CA THR A 350 5.62 -26.17 17.24
C THR A 350 6.22 -27.57 16.94
N LYS A 351 6.08 -28.08 15.72
CA LYS A 351 6.65 -29.37 15.31
C LYS A 351 8.02 -29.24 14.65
N LEU A 352 8.54 -28.01 14.49
CA LEU A 352 9.89 -27.79 13.99
C LEU A 352 10.93 -28.29 15.00
N LYS A 353 11.90 -29.07 14.50
CA LYS A 353 13.00 -29.60 15.31
C LYS A 353 13.86 -28.45 15.83
N HIS A 354 14.36 -28.62 17.05
CA HIS A 354 15.26 -27.64 17.64
C HIS A 354 16.61 -27.73 16.93
N THR A 355 17.01 -26.66 16.26
CA THR A 355 18.26 -26.61 15.53
C THR A 355 19.04 -25.36 15.93
N GLN A 356 20.29 -25.57 16.36
CA GLN A 356 21.20 -24.50 16.74
C GLN A 356 21.96 -24.02 15.51
N THR A 357 21.97 -22.71 15.28
CA THR A 357 22.82 -22.09 14.26
C THR A 357 24.07 -21.52 14.92
N HIS A 358 25.23 -21.79 14.32
CA HIS A 358 26.51 -21.26 14.79
C HIS A 358 26.86 -20.02 13.95
N LEU A 359 26.92 -18.85 14.58
CA LEU A 359 27.35 -17.62 13.90
C LEU A 359 28.88 -17.50 13.91
N SER A 360 29.46 -16.94 12.84
CA SER A 360 30.91 -16.68 12.78
C SER A 360 31.26 -15.32 13.42
N PRO A 361 32.36 -15.22 14.19
CA PRO A 361 32.63 -14.05 15.03
C PRO A 361 33.30 -12.83 14.34
N ASN A 362 33.64 -12.89 13.03
CA ASN A 362 34.50 -11.88 12.38
C ASN A 362 33.84 -11.05 11.26
N ILE A 363 32.51 -11.03 11.20
CA ILE A 363 31.71 -10.55 10.06
C ILE A 363 31.94 -9.06 9.69
N LEU A 364 32.07 -8.16 10.66
CA LEU A 364 32.00 -6.71 10.41
C LEU A 364 33.22 -6.15 9.64
N LYS A 365 34.42 -6.69 9.90
CA LYS A 365 35.67 -6.21 9.32
C LYS A 365 35.82 -6.62 7.85
N ASP A 366 35.25 -7.77 7.48
CA ASP A 366 35.32 -8.31 6.12
C ASP A 366 34.28 -7.67 5.20
N VAL A 367 33.10 -7.31 5.74
CA VAL A 367 32.06 -6.57 4.99
C VAL A 367 32.47 -5.12 4.69
N GLY A 368 33.16 -4.45 5.62
CA GLY A 368 33.57 -3.05 5.44
C GLY A 368 34.50 -2.83 4.23
N LYS A 369 35.36 -3.80 3.90
CA LYS A 369 36.24 -3.74 2.72
C LYS A 369 35.49 -3.85 1.39
N MET A 370 34.27 -4.41 1.38
CA MET A 370 33.50 -4.62 0.16
C MET A 370 32.91 -3.32 -0.41
N PHE A 371 32.63 -2.33 0.44
CA PHE A 371 32.13 -1.01 0.02
C PHE A 371 33.15 -0.22 -0.81
N LEU A 372 34.41 -0.64 -0.84
CA LEU A 372 35.47 -0.01 -1.63
C LEU A 372 35.55 -0.55 -3.07
N SER A 373 34.92 -1.69 -3.38
CA SER A 373 34.95 -2.26 -4.73
C SER A 373 33.88 -1.62 -5.61
N ILE A 374 34.30 -1.03 -6.74
CA ILE A 374 33.40 -0.38 -7.70
C ILE A 374 32.28 -1.32 -8.20
N ARG A 375 32.56 -2.62 -8.34
CA ARG A 375 31.55 -3.63 -8.75
C ARG A 375 30.49 -3.84 -7.67
N CYS A 376 30.88 -3.84 -6.39
CA CYS A 376 29.94 -3.92 -5.27
C CYS A 376 29.07 -2.67 -5.19
N VAL A 377 29.66 -1.48 -5.38
CA VAL A 377 28.92 -0.21 -5.37
C VAL A 377 27.85 -0.20 -6.47
N ILE A 378 28.18 -0.60 -7.70
CA ILE A 378 27.21 -0.68 -8.79
C ILE A 378 26.09 -1.66 -8.46
N PHE A 379 26.42 -2.82 -7.89
CA PHE A 379 25.44 -3.80 -7.47
C PHE A 379 24.52 -3.27 -6.35
N PHE A 380 25.06 -2.55 -5.36
CA PHE A 380 24.26 -1.93 -4.31
C PHE A 380 23.35 -0.83 -4.85
N LEU A 381 23.83 0.01 -5.77
CA LEU A 381 23.01 1.01 -6.45
C LEU A 381 21.89 0.36 -7.27
N TRP A 382 22.17 -0.77 -7.93
CA TRP A 382 21.16 -1.58 -8.61
C TRP A 382 20.10 -2.10 -7.61
N CYS A 383 20.51 -2.69 -6.48
CA CYS A 383 19.58 -3.14 -5.43
C CYS A 383 18.71 -2.00 -4.89
N ILE A 384 19.29 -0.82 -4.66
CA ILE A 384 18.55 0.38 -4.23
C ILE A 384 17.52 0.74 -5.32
N SER A 385 17.93 0.82 -6.58
CA SER A 385 17.07 1.18 -7.72
C SER A 385 15.86 0.24 -7.86
N ILE A 386 16.09 -1.08 -7.71
CA ILE A 386 15.01 -2.07 -7.71
C ILE A 386 14.13 -1.94 -6.47
N GLY A 387 14.71 -1.65 -5.30
CA GLY A 387 13.96 -1.38 -4.07
C GLY A 387 13.02 -0.18 -4.22
N LEU A 388 13.49 0.93 -4.83
CA LEU A 388 12.62 2.08 -5.11
C LEU A 388 11.43 1.69 -5.98
N CYS A 389 11.68 0.96 -7.07
CA CYS A 389 10.63 0.51 -7.97
C CYS A 389 9.65 -0.43 -7.26
N THR A 390 10.17 -1.37 -6.47
CA THR A 390 9.35 -2.35 -5.76
C THR A 390 8.42 -1.68 -4.74
N ALA A 391 8.86 -0.61 -4.06
CA ALA A 391 8.03 0.15 -3.14
C ALA A 391 6.76 0.70 -3.80
N LEU A 392 6.89 1.21 -5.03
CA LEU A 392 5.76 1.75 -5.79
C LEU A 392 4.70 0.67 -6.04
N VAL A 393 5.14 -0.54 -6.43
CA VAL A 393 4.25 -1.69 -6.66
C VAL A 393 3.60 -2.15 -5.36
N TRP A 394 4.39 -2.35 -4.31
CA TRP A 394 3.90 -2.93 -3.04
C TRP A 394 2.96 -2.00 -2.29
N ASN A 395 3.20 -0.69 -2.32
CA ASN A 395 2.49 0.24 -1.45
C ASN A 395 1.44 1.10 -2.17
N PHE A 396 1.54 1.30 -3.49
CA PHE A 396 0.71 2.28 -4.21
C PHE A 396 -0.04 1.72 -5.43
N LEU A 397 0.27 0.51 -5.92
CA LEU A 397 -0.43 -0.06 -7.08
C LEU A 397 -1.92 -0.24 -6.81
N PHE A 398 -2.29 -0.84 -5.68
CA PHE A 398 -3.69 -1.10 -5.33
C PHE A 398 -4.47 0.20 -5.12
N MET A 399 -3.82 1.15 -4.45
CA MET A 399 -4.35 2.50 -4.29
C MET A 399 -4.63 3.21 -5.62
N TYR A 400 -3.79 2.99 -6.63
CA TYR A 400 -4.00 3.50 -7.98
C TYR A 400 -5.10 2.74 -8.75
N LEU A 401 -5.23 1.43 -8.54
CA LEU A 401 -6.33 0.65 -9.12
C LEU A 401 -7.69 1.07 -8.54
N ASP A 402 -7.76 1.36 -7.24
CA ASP A 402 -8.94 1.95 -6.60
C ASP A 402 -9.32 3.29 -7.28
N GLU A 403 -8.35 4.21 -7.46
CA GLU A 403 -8.60 5.50 -8.15
C GLU A 403 -9.10 5.34 -9.59
N LEU A 404 -8.58 4.36 -10.33
CA LEU A 404 -9.03 4.09 -11.70
C LEU A 404 -10.42 3.46 -11.70
N GLY A 405 -10.71 2.58 -10.74
CA GLY A 405 -12.01 1.96 -10.55
C GLY A 405 -13.11 2.96 -10.30
N GLU A 406 -12.89 3.81 -9.31
CA GLU A 406 -13.80 4.91 -8.93
C GLU A 406 -14.18 5.75 -10.16
N LYS A 407 -13.20 6.02 -11.06
CA LYS A 407 -13.42 6.79 -12.29
C LYS A 407 -14.17 6.06 -13.40
N LEU A 408 -14.00 4.73 -13.55
CA LEU A 408 -14.38 4.02 -14.78
C LEU A 408 -15.62 3.12 -14.65
N GLU A 409 -15.76 2.38 -13.55
CA GLU A 409 -16.82 1.37 -13.36
C GLU A 409 -17.92 1.80 -12.37
N GLY A 410 -17.75 2.93 -11.65
CA GLY A 410 -18.69 3.41 -10.64
C GLY A 410 -18.44 2.82 -9.24
N CYS A 411 -19.39 2.93 -8.30
CA CYS A 411 -19.14 2.62 -6.89
C CYS A 411 -19.12 1.13 -6.51
N GLN A 412 -19.86 0.29 -7.25
CA GLN A 412 -19.98 -1.14 -6.94
C GLN A 412 -18.94 -1.97 -7.70
N ASN A 413 -17.67 -1.64 -7.47
CA ASN A 413 -16.59 -2.33 -8.14
C ASN A 413 -16.08 -3.49 -7.30
N SER A 414 -15.86 -4.61 -7.99
CA SER A 414 -15.13 -5.76 -7.46
C SER A 414 -13.62 -5.51 -7.46
N MET A 415 -13.20 -4.33 -6.99
CA MET A 415 -11.81 -3.87 -7.12
C MET A 415 -10.87 -4.66 -6.22
N LYS A 416 -11.34 -5.06 -5.03
CA LYS A 416 -10.55 -5.90 -4.12
C LYS A 416 -10.39 -7.31 -4.67
N THR A 417 -11.37 -7.81 -5.41
CA THR A 417 -11.30 -9.05 -6.17
C THR A 417 -10.25 -8.96 -7.28
N LEU A 418 -10.24 -7.87 -8.05
CA LEU A 418 -9.22 -7.62 -9.07
C LEU A 418 -7.82 -7.61 -8.45
N GLU A 419 -7.62 -6.87 -7.36
CA GLU A 419 -6.39 -6.81 -6.58
C GLU A 419 -5.94 -8.21 -6.10
N GLY A 420 -6.87 -9.01 -5.56
CA GLY A 420 -6.62 -10.39 -5.16
C GLY A 420 -6.21 -11.30 -6.32
N ILE A 421 -6.89 -11.21 -7.47
CA ILE A 421 -6.55 -11.94 -8.70
C ILE A 421 -5.18 -11.50 -9.22
N ALA A 422 -4.87 -10.20 -9.21
CA ALA A 422 -3.57 -9.66 -9.61
C ALA A 422 -2.44 -10.28 -8.78
N MET A 423 -2.59 -10.37 -7.45
CA MET A 423 -1.63 -11.05 -6.57
C MET A 423 -1.53 -12.55 -6.87
N GLY A 424 -2.66 -13.20 -7.16
CA GLY A 424 -2.68 -14.57 -7.64
C GLY A 424 -1.84 -14.78 -8.91
N ILE A 425 -1.99 -13.91 -9.91
CA ILE A 425 -1.21 -13.95 -11.15
C ILE A 425 0.27 -13.65 -10.88
N GLN A 426 0.58 -12.68 -10.01
CA GLN A 426 1.95 -12.41 -9.59
C GLN A 426 2.62 -13.66 -9.00
N SER A 427 1.95 -14.38 -8.11
CA SER A 427 2.48 -15.60 -7.50
C SER A 427 2.56 -16.76 -8.50
N PHE A 428 1.45 -17.14 -9.13
CA PHE A 428 1.37 -18.35 -9.96
C PHE A 428 1.90 -18.17 -11.38
N GLY A 429 1.64 -17.03 -12.00
CA GLY A 429 2.09 -16.71 -13.36
C GLY A 429 3.50 -16.12 -13.40
N GLY A 430 3.84 -15.30 -12.40
CA GLY A 430 5.13 -14.63 -12.31
C GLY A 430 6.17 -15.40 -11.49
N GLU A 431 6.05 -15.40 -10.18
CA GLU A 431 7.11 -15.87 -9.26
C GLU A 431 7.43 -17.35 -9.44
N LEU A 432 6.43 -18.22 -9.39
CA LEU A 432 6.62 -19.67 -9.39
C LEU A 432 7.40 -20.14 -10.65
N PRO A 433 6.96 -19.84 -11.89
CA PRO A 433 7.68 -20.26 -13.09
C PRO A 433 9.09 -19.67 -13.16
N PHE A 434 9.25 -18.38 -12.86
CA PHE A 434 10.53 -17.71 -13.01
C PHE A 434 11.55 -18.10 -11.95
N PHE A 435 11.13 -18.51 -10.74
CA PHE A 435 12.05 -19.13 -9.79
C PHE A 435 12.63 -20.45 -10.31
N PHE A 436 11.81 -21.31 -10.94
CA PHE A 436 12.32 -22.53 -11.56
C PHE A 436 13.20 -22.26 -12.78
N LEU A 437 12.84 -21.29 -13.62
CA LEU A 437 13.59 -20.95 -14.83
C LEU A 437 14.82 -20.09 -14.56
N SER A 438 14.92 -19.44 -13.39
CA SER A 438 15.98 -18.47 -13.06
C SER A 438 17.39 -19.02 -13.29
N GLY A 439 17.68 -20.25 -12.86
CA GLY A 439 19.00 -20.87 -13.05
C GLY A 439 19.36 -21.06 -14.53
N TRP A 440 18.39 -21.44 -15.36
CA TRP A 440 18.60 -21.56 -16.81
C TRP A 440 18.85 -20.20 -17.45
N ILE A 441 18.06 -19.18 -17.07
CA ILE A 441 18.20 -17.82 -17.58
C ILE A 441 19.57 -17.26 -17.18
N LEU A 442 19.93 -17.33 -15.90
CA LEU A 442 21.20 -16.84 -15.37
C LEU A 442 22.39 -17.49 -16.06
N ARG A 443 22.35 -18.79 -16.34
CA ARG A 443 23.40 -19.48 -17.09
C ARG A 443 23.49 -19.03 -18.55
N LYS A 444 22.36 -18.69 -19.18
CA LYS A 444 22.30 -18.32 -20.60
C LYS A 444 22.71 -16.86 -20.86
N ILE A 445 22.22 -15.92 -20.06
CA ILE A 445 22.47 -14.48 -20.28
C ILE A 445 23.51 -13.89 -19.31
N GLY A 446 23.82 -14.57 -18.20
CA GLY A 446 24.72 -14.08 -17.15
C GLY A 446 24.05 -13.10 -16.17
N HIS A 447 24.64 -12.94 -14.98
CA HIS A 447 24.08 -12.09 -13.92
C HIS A 447 23.99 -10.61 -14.30
N ILE A 448 25.03 -10.06 -14.95
CA ILE A 448 25.08 -8.63 -15.29
C ILE A 448 23.99 -8.26 -16.31
N ASN A 449 23.81 -9.08 -17.34
CA ASN A 449 22.74 -8.83 -18.33
C ASN A 449 21.36 -9.09 -17.72
N SER A 450 21.25 -10.04 -16.79
CA SER A 450 20.01 -10.24 -16.03
C SER A 450 19.65 -9.02 -15.18
N MET A 451 20.62 -8.36 -14.54
CA MET A 451 20.39 -7.10 -13.82
C MET A 451 19.81 -6.01 -14.73
N SER A 452 20.35 -5.87 -15.94
CA SER A 452 19.83 -4.92 -16.94
C SER A 452 18.43 -5.32 -17.42
N LEU A 453 18.16 -6.61 -17.65
CA LEU A 453 16.84 -7.11 -18.05
C LEU A 453 15.76 -6.76 -17.03
N VAL A 454 16.06 -6.88 -15.73
CA VAL A 454 15.14 -6.53 -14.64
C VAL A 454 14.79 -5.04 -14.68
N LEU A 455 15.77 -4.15 -14.82
CA LEU A 455 15.54 -2.71 -14.91
C LEU A 455 14.68 -2.33 -16.12
N PHE A 456 14.97 -2.93 -17.28
CA PHE A 456 14.17 -2.76 -18.49
C PHE A 456 12.71 -3.21 -18.27
N ALA A 457 12.51 -4.38 -17.64
CA ALA A 457 11.19 -4.91 -17.36
C ALA A 457 10.40 -4.01 -16.40
N PHE A 458 11.04 -3.40 -15.39
CA PHE A 458 10.40 -2.39 -14.54
C PHE A 458 9.98 -1.16 -15.33
N GLY A 459 10.84 -0.65 -16.22
CA GLY A 459 10.50 0.46 -17.12
C GLY A 459 9.26 0.16 -17.95
N VAL A 460 9.22 -1.00 -18.62
CA VAL A 460 8.04 -1.43 -19.39
C VAL A 460 6.80 -1.56 -18.49
N ARG A 461 6.93 -2.25 -17.35
CA ARG A 461 5.83 -2.48 -16.40
C ARG A 461 5.18 -1.17 -15.95
N PHE A 462 5.98 -0.16 -15.61
CA PHE A 462 5.49 1.14 -15.13
C PHE A 462 4.93 2.04 -16.23
N ILE A 463 5.52 2.03 -17.43
CA ILE A 463 4.89 2.71 -18.55
C ILE A 463 3.52 2.08 -18.84
N LEU A 464 3.40 0.75 -18.82
CA LEU A 464 2.11 0.08 -19.01
C LEU A 464 1.10 0.45 -17.91
N TYR A 465 1.51 0.55 -16.64
CA TYR A 465 0.63 1.04 -15.57
C TYR A 465 0.19 2.50 -15.78
N SER A 466 1.09 3.37 -16.25
CA SER A 466 0.73 4.77 -16.54
C SER A 466 -0.29 4.93 -17.68
N LEU A 467 -0.40 3.92 -18.54
CA LEU A 467 -1.34 3.87 -19.66
C LEU A 467 -2.64 3.13 -19.31
N LEU A 468 -2.79 2.64 -18.07
CA LEU A 468 -4.02 2.01 -17.63
C LEU A 468 -5.16 3.02 -17.63
N VAL A 469 -6.19 2.70 -18.39
CA VAL A 469 -7.49 3.37 -18.35
C VAL A 469 -8.44 2.44 -17.63
N ASP A 470 -8.65 1.25 -18.18
CA ASP A 470 -9.41 0.17 -17.54
C ASP A 470 -8.50 -0.64 -16.58
N PRO A 471 -8.84 -0.73 -15.27
CA PRO A 471 -8.08 -1.45 -14.25
C PRO A 471 -7.79 -2.92 -14.59
N TRP A 472 -8.68 -3.61 -15.30
CA TRP A 472 -8.55 -5.05 -15.58
C TRP A 472 -7.32 -5.39 -16.45
N TRP A 473 -6.81 -4.43 -17.21
CA TRP A 473 -5.58 -4.58 -17.97
C TRP A 473 -4.33 -4.71 -17.10
N VAL A 474 -4.44 -4.51 -15.78
CA VAL A 474 -3.36 -4.81 -14.84
C VAL A 474 -2.98 -6.30 -14.87
N LEU A 475 -3.94 -7.20 -15.10
CA LEU A 475 -3.75 -8.66 -15.02
C LEU A 475 -2.65 -9.21 -15.96
N PRO A 476 -2.65 -8.91 -17.28
CA PRO A 476 -1.54 -9.32 -18.15
C PRO A 476 -0.23 -8.63 -17.80
N ILE A 477 -0.25 -7.39 -17.27
CA ILE A 477 0.95 -6.68 -16.84
C ILE A 477 1.59 -7.39 -15.65
N GLU A 478 0.80 -7.99 -14.75
CA GLU A 478 1.30 -8.74 -13.60
C GLU A 478 2.16 -9.97 -13.96
N MET A 479 2.05 -10.50 -15.18
CA MET A 479 2.97 -11.55 -15.64
C MET A 479 4.43 -11.08 -15.68
N LEU A 480 4.68 -9.77 -15.87
CA LEU A 480 6.03 -9.20 -15.78
C LEU A 480 6.62 -9.26 -14.36
N ASN A 481 5.82 -9.59 -13.34
CA ASN A 481 6.30 -9.84 -11.97
C ASN A 481 7.34 -10.96 -11.92
N GLY A 482 7.24 -11.96 -12.81
CA GLY A 482 8.23 -13.03 -12.89
C GLY A 482 9.64 -12.54 -13.21
N VAL A 483 9.77 -11.53 -14.08
CA VAL A 483 11.07 -10.91 -14.39
C VAL A 483 11.46 -9.92 -13.29
N THR A 484 10.54 -9.02 -12.93
CA THR A 484 10.82 -7.90 -12.02
C THR A 484 11.06 -8.34 -10.58
N PHE A 485 10.49 -9.47 -10.14
CA PHE A 485 10.69 -10.05 -8.81
C PHE A 485 11.39 -11.41 -8.84
N GLY A 486 10.91 -12.36 -9.64
CA GLY A 486 11.44 -13.73 -9.67
C GLY A 486 12.91 -13.80 -10.12
N ILE A 487 13.24 -13.25 -11.30
CA ILE A 487 14.62 -13.17 -11.80
C ILE A 487 15.46 -12.25 -10.92
N PHE A 488 14.92 -11.08 -10.54
CA PHE A 488 15.58 -10.14 -9.63
C PHE A 488 16.11 -10.82 -8.37
N TYR A 489 15.24 -11.52 -7.63
CA TYR A 489 15.59 -12.09 -6.34
C TYR A 489 16.64 -13.20 -6.49
N ALA A 490 16.52 -14.04 -7.51
CA ALA A 490 17.51 -15.06 -7.84
C ALA A 490 18.87 -14.44 -8.21
N THR A 491 18.87 -13.39 -9.04
CA THR A 491 20.08 -12.66 -9.44
C THR A 491 20.73 -11.98 -8.25
N MET A 492 19.96 -11.32 -7.39
CA MET A 492 20.46 -10.66 -6.17
C MET A 492 21.14 -11.67 -5.24
N ALA A 493 20.47 -12.78 -4.91
CA ALA A 493 21.01 -13.79 -4.00
C ALA A 493 22.26 -14.49 -4.56
N SER A 494 22.22 -14.91 -5.83
CA SER A 494 23.34 -15.59 -6.48
C SER A 494 24.54 -14.67 -6.68
N TYR A 495 24.33 -13.43 -7.12
CA TYR A 495 25.41 -12.48 -7.34
C TYR A 495 26.05 -12.03 -6.02
N ALA A 496 25.25 -11.88 -4.96
CA ALA A 496 25.75 -11.62 -3.62
C ALA A 496 26.75 -12.68 -3.16
N SER A 497 26.45 -13.97 -3.34
CA SER A 497 27.38 -15.06 -3.01
C SER A 497 28.66 -15.02 -3.85
N ILE A 498 28.55 -14.70 -5.15
CA ILE A 498 29.72 -14.64 -6.05
C ILE A 498 30.69 -13.52 -5.69
N VAL A 499 30.16 -12.38 -5.26
CA VAL A 499 30.97 -11.20 -4.91
C VAL A 499 31.47 -11.26 -3.46
N ALA A 500 30.87 -12.11 -2.63
CA ALA A 500 31.29 -12.30 -1.25
C ALA A 500 32.70 -12.89 -1.15
N PRO A 501 33.54 -12.38 -0.23
CA PRO A 501 34.73 -13.08 0.22
C PRO A 501 34.41 -14.51 0.68
N ARG A 502 35.37 -15.43 0.53
CA ARG A 502 35.20 -16.82 0.97
C ARG A 502 34.79 -16.87 2.44
N GLY A 503 33.65 -17.49 2.72
CA GLY A 503 33.11 -17.65 4.07
C GLY A 503 32.17 -16.52 4.56
N THR A 504 31.86 -15.52 3.73
CA THR A 504 30.92 -14.42 4.09
C THR A 504 29.68 -14.33 3.19
N GLU A 505 29.37 -15.40 2.42
CA GLU A 505 28.25 -15.43 1.48
C GLU A 505 26.88 -15.13 2.11
N ALA A 506 26.55 -15.80 3.22
CA ALA A 506 25.29 -15.60 3.94
C ALA A 506 25.16 -14.17 4.48
N THR A 507 26.27 -13.60 4.98
CA THR A 507 26.32 -12.21 5.41
C THR A 507 26.07 -11.26 4.25
N MET A 508 26.70 -11.49 3.10
CA MET A 508 26.53 -10.65 1.92
C MET A 508 25.09 -10.68 1.42
N GLN A 509 24.45 -11.86 1.42
CA GLN A 509 23.02 -12.00 1.12
C GLN A 509 22.13 -11.22 2.11
N GLY A 510 22.43 -11.28 3.41
CA GLY A 510 21.74 -10.47 4.42
C GLY A 510 21.90 -8.96 4.21
N LEU A 511 23.12 -8.52 3.88
CA LEU A 511 23.42 -7.11 3.62
C LEU A 511 22.68 -6.57 2.39
N VAL A 512 22.69 -7.31 1.27
CA VAL A 512 22.01 -6.85 0.05
C VAL A 512 20.50 -6.81 0.23
N GLY A 513 19.93 -7.74 1.01
CA GLY A 513 18.53 -7.69 1.42
C GLY A 513 18.21 -6.46 2.28
N ALA A 514 19.10 -6.11 3.21
CA ALA A 514 18.99 -4.88 4.01
C ALA A 514 19.08 -3.61 3.15
N ILE A 515 19.96 -3.58 2.13
CA ILE A 515 20.07 -2.44 1.21
C ILE A 515 18.82 -2.33 0.33
N PHE A 516 18.36 -3.44 -0.25
CA PHE A 516 17.17 -3.49 -1.11
C PHE A 516 15.91 -3.04 -0.35
N GLU A 517 15.61 -3.70 0.77
CA GLU A 517 14.37 -3.48 1.52
C GLU A 517 14.50 -2.28 2.47
N GLY A 518 15.58 -2.19 3.25
CA GLY A 518 15.75 -1.15 4.25
C GLY A 518 16.05 0.24 3.69
N VAL A 519 16.83 0.34 2.60
CA VAL A 519 17.16 1.64 1.97
C VAL A 519 16.31 1.87 0.73
N GLY A 520 16.31 0.92 -0.20
CA GLY A 520 15.60 1.05 -1.48
C GLY A 520 14.09 1.20 -1.32
N VAL A 521 13.42 0.25 -0.67
CA VAL A 521 11.95 0.29 -0.49
C VAL A 521 11.53 1.51 0.35
N SER A 522 12.28 1.83 1.39
CA SER A 522 12.01 2.98 2.25
C SER A 522 12.05 4.31 1.49
N MET A 523 13.11 4.52 0.68
CA MET A 523 13.26 5.72 -0.14
C MET A 523 12.22 5.78 -1.26
N GLY A 524 11.92 4.64 -1.89
CA GLY A 524 10.86 4.53 -2.88
C GLY A 524 9.50 4.92 -2.34
N SER A 525 9.16 4.47 -1.12
CA SER A 525 7.88 4.76 -0.47
C SER A 525 7.71 6.26 -0.18
N LEU A 526 8.78 6.93 0.26
CA LEU A 526 8.76 8.36 0.54
C LEU A 526 8.55 9.18 -0.75
N ILE A 527 9.31 8.83 -1.80
CA ILE A 527 9.24 9.53 -3.10
C ILE A 527 7.88 9.28 -3.75
N ALA A 528 7.41 8.03 -3.76
CA ALA A 528 6.11 7.66 -4.31
C ALA A 528 4.96 8.40 -3.61
N GLY A 529 4.94 8.44 -2.26
CA GLY A 529 3.87 9.13 -1.52
C GLY A 529 3.78 10.63 -1.85
N ASN A 530 4.93 11.31 -1.96
CA ASN A 530 4.97 12.72 -2.36
C ASN A 530 4.57 12.94 -3.83
N LEU A 531 5.00 12.05 -4.74
CA LEU A 531 4.64 12.16 -6.16
C LEU A 531 3.16 11.88 -6.41
N PHE A 532 2.57 10.90 -5.71
CA PHE A 532 1.14 10.61 -5.79
C PHE A 532 0.30 11.83 -5.40
N ALA A 533 0.72 12.57 -4.37
CA ALA A 533 0.06 13.81 -3.97
C ALA A 533 0.24 14.95 -4.99
N ALA A 534 1.36 15.00 -5.71
CA ALA A 534 1.73 16.14 -6.56
C ALA A 534 1.34 16.01 -8.05
N VAL A 535 1.41 14.80 -8.63
CA VAL A 535 1.33 14.58 -10.10
C VAL A 535 0.35 13.46 -10.46
N SER A 536 -0.49 13.00 -9.53
CA SER A 536 -1.43 11.86 -9.65
C SER A 536 -0.75 10.48 -9.79
N GLY A 537 -1.52 9.39 -9.65
CA GLY A 537 -0.99 8.03 -9.74
C GLY A 537 -0.39 7.66 -11.10
N SER A 538 -1.07 8.01 -12.20
CA SER A 538 -0.59 7.72 -13.57
C SER A 538 0.73 8.45 -13.87
N GLY A 539 0.81 9.72 -13.48
CA GLY A 539 2.03 10.53 -13.58
C GLY A 539 3.18 9.96 -12.75
N THR A 540 2.89 9.45 -11.55
CA THR A 540 3.91 8.81 -10.69
C THR A 540 4.49 7.55 -11.33
N PHE A 541 3.63 6.67 -11.86
CA PHE A 541 4.09 5.48 -12.59
C PHE A 541 4.93 5.85 -13.82
N LEU A 542 4.54 6.87 -14.57
CA LEU A 542 5.32 7.34 -15.72
C LEU A 542 6.72 7.82 -15.31
N ILE A 543 6.82 8.63 -14.25
CA ILE A 543 8.11 9.15 -13.73
C ILE A 543 9.02 7.99 -13.31
N PHE A 544 8.50 7.02 -12.54
CA PHE A 544 9.26 5.84 -12.14
C PHE A 544 9.65 4.95 -13.34
N GLY A 545 8.79 4.85 -14.36
CA GLY A 545 9.09 4.14 -15.60
C GLY A 545 10.25 4.78 -16.37
N ILE A 546 10.23 6.10 -16.53
CA ILE A 546 11.33 6.86 -17.15
C ILE A 546 12.62 6.68 -16.33
N PHE A 547 12.53 6.78 -15.00
CA PHE A 547 13.66 6.53 -14.11
C PHE A 547 14.26 5.12 -14.31
N ALA A 548 13.42 4.07 -14.36
CA ALA A 548 13.88 2.70 -14.55
C ALA A 548 14.57 2.50 -15.92
N PHE A 549 14.07 3.14 -16.98
CA PHE A 549 14.74 3.14 -18.29
C PHE A 549 16.07 3.89 -18.29
N ILE A 550 16.15 5.04 -17.62
CA ILE A 550 17.41 5.78 -17.46
C ILE A 550 18.41 4.91 -16.69
N ALA A 551 17.98 4.30 -15.57
CA ALA A 551 18.81 3.40 -14.77
C ALA A 551 19.30 2.19 -15.59
N PHE A 552 18.43 1.62 -16.45
CA PHE A 552 18.81 0.57 -17.40
C PHE A 552 19.92 1.02 -18.36
N ILE A 553 19.75 2.17 -19.04
CA ILE A 553 20.74 2.70 -19.98
C ILE A 553 22.06 2.98 -19.27
N VAL A 554 22.02 3.65 -18.12
CA VAL A 554 23.21 3.95 -17.30
C VAL A 554 23.90 2.66 -16.87
N HIS A 555 23.17 1.67 -16.37
CA HIS A 555 23.74 0.39 -15.95
C HIS A 555 24.45 -0.30 -17.12
N VAL A 556 23.83 -0.36 -18.31
CA VAL A 556 24.46 -0.95 -19.51
C VAL A 556 25.72 -0.20 -19.92
N LEU A 557 25.69 1.13 -19.95
CA LEU A 557 26.84 1.96 -20.33
C LEU A 557 28.01 1.81 -19.34
N VAL A 558 27.73 1.79 -18.04
CA VAL A 558 28.74 1.60 -16.99
C VAL A 558 29.37 0.21 -17.11
N GLN A 559 28.58 -0.84 -17.28
CA GLN A 559 29.09 -2.21 -17.42
C GLN A 559 29.93 -2.37 -18.69
N TRP A 560 29.50 -1.76 -19.80
CA TRP A 560 30.26 -1.74 -21.04
C TRP A 560 31.60 -1.01 -20.89
N HIS A 561 31.62 0.12 -20.17
CA HIS A 561 32.85 0.85 -19.89
C HIS A 561 33.80 0.02 -19.02
N LEU A 562 33.31 -0.60 -17.94
CA LEU A 562 34.12 -1.47 -17.07
C LEU A 562 34.71 -2.67 -17.80
N GLN A 563 33.98 -3.27 -18.74
CA GLN A 563 34.48 -4.36 -19.57
C GLN A 563 35.64 -3.90 -20.47
N ARG A 564 35.53 -2.71 -21.07
CA ARG A 564 36.59 -2.14 -21.92
C ARG A 564 37.84 -1.77 -21.13
N THR A 565 37.69 -1.10 -19.99
CA THR A 565 38.84 -0.68 -19.17
C THR A 565 39.54 -1.88 -18.52
N GLY A 566 38.78 -2.90 -18.11
CA GLY A 566 39.34 -4.14 -17.55
C GLY A 566 40.10 -5.02 -18.56
N GLN A 567 39.81 -4.92 -19.86
CA GLN A 567 40.61 -5.54 -20.92
C GLN A 567 41.93 -4.80 -21.17
N GLY A 568 41.95 -3.47 -21.03
CA GLY A 568 43.17 -2.67 -21.22
C GLY A 568 44.27 -2.90 -20.19
N ASP A 569 43.92 -3.19 -18.93
CA ASP A 569 44.90 -3.48 -17.86
C ASP A 569 45.45 -4.92 -17.91
N ALA A 570 44.70 -5.87 -18.47
CA ALA A 570 45.12 -7.26 -18.62
C ALA A 570 46.23 -7.42 -19.67
N ASP A 571 46.19 -6.61 -20.73
CA ASP A 571 47.20 -6.63 -21.80
C ASP A 571 48.50 -5.89 -21.42
N ALA A 572 48.46 -4.99 -20.42
CA ALA A 572 49.60 -4.16 -20.04
C ALA A 572 50.49 -4.71 -18.92
N ASN A 573 49.95 -5.51 -17.99
CA ASN A 573 50.66 -5.85 -16.74
C ASN A 573 50.90 -7.34 -16.47
N GLY A 574 50.51 -8.26 -17.36
CA GLY A 574 50.67 -9.71 -17.11
C GLY A 574 50.04 -10.17 -15.79
N ALA A 575 49.10 -9.37 -15.25
CA ALA A 575 48.48 -9.59 -13.97
C ALA A 575 47.40 -10.66 -14.12
N VAL A 576 47.36 -11.55 -13.13
CA VAL A 576 46.43 -12.67 -12.94
C VAL A 576 45.12 -12.46 -13.70
N LYS A 577 44.85 -13.37 -14.65
CA LYS A 577 43.59 -13.50 -15.36
C LYS A 577 42.48 -13.66 -14.31
N TYR A 578 41.88 -12.55 -13.88
CA TYR A 578 40.70 -12.58 -13.04
C TYR A 578 39.56 -13.10 -13.89
N LEU A 579 39.27 -14.39 -13.69
CA LEU A 579 38.18 -15.09 -14.35
C LEU A 579 36.90 -14.28 -14.21
N THR A 580 36.23 -14.02 -15.32
CA THR A 580 34.84 -13.56 -15.25
C THR A 580 34.03 -14.59 -14.48
N PRO A 581 32.89 -14.23 -13.84
CA PRO A 581 32.03 -15.22 -13.17
C PRO A 581 31.63 -16.39 -14.10
N ASN A 582 31.56 -16.15 -15.41
CA ASN A 582 31.38 -17.20 -16.41
C ASN A 582 32.60 -18.12 -16.50
N ASP A 583 33.81 -17.58 -16.53
CA ASP A 583 35.03 -18.38 -16.59
C ASP A 583 35.26 -19.17 -15.28
N ALA A 584 34.88 -18.61 -14.12
CA ALA A 584 34.96 -19.31 -12.82
C ALA A 584 33.96 -20.49 -12.73
N MET A 585 32.77 -20.34 -13.33
CA MET A 585 31.78 -21.42 -13.45
C MET A 585 32.27 -22.53 -14.39
N HIS A 586 32.95 -22.17 -15.49
CA HIS A 586 33.57 -23.15 -16.40
C HIS A 586 34.71 -23.92 -15.73
N MET A 587 35.55 -23.28 -14.91
CA MET A 587 36.62 -23.98 -14.18
C MET A 587 36.12 -24.92 -13.08
N LEU A 588 34.99 -24.61 -12.43
CA LEU A 588 34.37 -25.51 -11.45
C LEU A 588 33.81 -26.78 -12.12
N ASN A 589 33.24 -26.65 -13.32
CA ASN A 589 32.78 -27.78 -14.12
C ASN A 589 33.94 -28.65 -14.67
N ASP A 590 35.08 -28.04 -15.05
CA ASP A 590 36.26 -28.80 -15.47
C ASP A 590 36.88 -29.59 -14.30
N GLN A 591 36.73 -29.11 -13.06
CA GLN A 591 37.09 -29.86 -11.86
C GLN A 591 36.08 -30.98 -11.53
N GLU A 592 34.78 -30.78 -11.77
CA GLU A 592 33.79 -31.86 -11.59
C GLU A 592 33.93 -32.98 -12.65
N TYR A 593 34.29 -32.65 -13.90
CA TYR A 593 34.50 -33.65 -14.95
C TYR A 593 35.79 -34.46 -14.79
N SER A 594 36.82 -33.91 -14.14
CA SER A 594 38.07 -34.62 -13.84
C SER A 594 37.99 -35.54 -12.61
N ILE A 595 36.89 -35.47 -11.84
CA ILE A 595 36.61 -36.37 -10.70
C ILE A 595 35.68 -37.53 -11.12
N VAL A 596 35.14 -37.49 -12.35
CA VAL A 596 34.25 -38.53 -12.91
C VAL A 596 34.89 -39.21 -14.16
N ALA A 597 36.19 -39.09 -14.36
CA ALA A 597 36.95 -39.83 -15.38
C ALA A 597 37.87 -40.88 -14.76
#